data_AF-A0A2S4JG86-F1
#
_entry.id   AF-A0A2S4JG86-F1
#
_cell.length_a   1.000
_cell.length_b   1.000
_cell.length_c   1.000
_cell.angle_alpha   90.00
_cell.angle_beta   90.00
_cell.angle_gamma   90.00
#
_symmetry.space_group_name_H-M   'P 1'
#
loop_
_entity.id
_entity.type
_entity.pdbx_description
1 polymer ?
#
loop_
_entity_poly.entity_id
_entity_poly.type
_entity_poly.pdbx_seq_one_letter_code
_entity_poly.pdbx_strand_id
1 'polypeptide(L)'
;MKSLLALGASLVVLASCSPRVIGYAVVLWPEADSSFSAGDILAVTETSRIQNTVTVQTQGESRTLDINRITLFDEKDPAQSFARDFEPWQDTYARSLRTALPVRAMPDRTTTRLYRLRDGEVVKILGRTDEMSNEAGLLGYWYQALTESGITGWVFGRSIELISAGGRPLDASDDQDQLDRLVRDISSSVWRPLYFEEMIRSGQINLELFSPRFGLFGDLDDSSFRIVLPTYEREFSYQEYQAAGLNAVRFEEADLTLTLGSNERLEATFLLNDRQRRETFFLIDDDLQEIIQEERDRRREVLEEFLSRGSGLVSTAFGSMELDERGGVRWEGYQRLVPDILPAAFTGRATMEFSIFIAGNLRSRYDGAVRLRMQEGRSSAFLYTLTDDGVRFVYIPESAIDDRGVIQSEPATPIVLFFRFYQE
;
A
#
# COMPACT_ATOMS: atom_id res chain seq x y z
N MET A 1 53.92 -69.60 -0.04
CA MET A 1 54.13 -68.45 -0.95
C MET A 1 52.76 -68.04 -1.49
N LYS A 2 52.36 -66.78 -1.28
CA LYS A 2 50.99 -66.30 -1.53
C LYS A 2 50.74 -66.10 -3.03
N SER A 3 49.65 -66.69 -3.50
CA SER A 3 49.05 -66.56 -4.82
C SER A 3 48.32 -65.21 -4.94
N LEU A 4 48.48 -64.50 -6.06
CA LEU A 4 47.62 -63.38 -6.45
C LEU A 4 46.84 -63.75 -7.72
N LEU A 5 45.52 -63.79 -7.61
CA LEU A 5 44.59 -63.74 -8.74
C LEU A 5 44.39 -62.27 -9.16
N ALA A 6 44.47 -62.00 -10.46
CA ALA A 6 44.00 -60.77 -11.08
C ALA A 6 42.78 -61.10 -11.95
N LEU A 7 41.62 -60.52 -11.61
CA LEU A 7 40.38 -60.63 -12.38
C LEU A 7 40.17 -59.31 -13.13
N GLY A 8 40.08 -59.40 -14.46
CA GLY A 8 39.96 -58.25 -15.36
C GLY A 8 38.57 -57.60 -15.33
N ALA A 9 38.56 -56.28 -15.32
CA ALA A 9 37.36 -55.47 -15.51
C ALA A 9 37.18 -55.16 -17.00
N SER A 10 36.05 -55.61 -17.57
CA SER A 10 35.60 -55.26 -18.91
C SER A 10 34.72 -54.01 -18.80
N LEU A 11 35.16 -52.90 -19.40
CA LEU A 11 34.48 -51.61 -19.38
C LEU A 11 33.64 -51.48 -20.66
N VAL A 12 32.33 -51.70 -20.56
CA VAL A 12 31.36 -51.46 -21.64
C VAL A 12 30.99 -49.97 -21.61
N VAL A 13 31.43 -49.22 -22.61
CA VAL A 13 31.03 -47.82 -22.83
C VAL A 13 29.69 -47.83 -23.59
N LEU A 14 28.59 -47.58 -22.89
CA LEU A 14 27.29 -47.29 -23.51
C LEU A 14 27.35 -45.85 -24.08
N ALA A 15 27.51 -45.73 -25.39
CA ALA A 15 27.27 -44.47 -26.09
C ALA A 15 25.76 -44.17 -26.04
N SER A 16 25.37 -43.25 -25.16
CA SER A 16 24.04 -42.65 -25.18
C SER A 16 23.90 -41.83 -26.47
N CYS A 17 23.21 -42.36 -27.46
CA CYS A 17 22.80 -41.61 -28.65
C CYS A 17 21.67 -40.65 -28.27
N SER A 18 22.00 -39.53 -27.63
CA SER A 18 21.07 -38.40 -27.53
C SER A 18 20.78 -37.88 -28.94
N PRO A 19 19.51 -37.71 -29.33
CA PRO A 19 19.14 -37.15 -30.64
C PRO A 19 19.86 -35.82 -30.88
N ARG A 20 20.39 -35.62 -32.08
CA ARG A 20 21.11 -34.39 -32.42
C ARG A 20 20.11 -33.23 -32.45
N VAL A 21 20.33 -32.24 -31.58
CA VAL A 21 19.60 -30.97 -31.61
C VAL A 21 20.05 -30.17 -32.84
N ILE A 22 19.09 -29.72 -33.63
CA ILE A 22 19.30 -28.94 -34.86
C ILE A 22 18.79 -27.49 -34.73
N GLY A 23 18.15 -27.15 -33.62
CA GLY A 23 17.64 -25.81 -33.32
C GLY A 23 16.76 -25.79 -32.08
N TYR A 24 16.05 -24.69 -31.88
CA TYR A 24 15.14 -24.46 -30.75
C TYR A 24 13.80 -23.93 -31.26
N ALA A 25 12.72 -24.27 -30.56
CA ALA A 25 11.38 -23.78 -30.82
C ALA A 25 10.84 -23.08 -29.58
N VAL A 26 10.18 -21.94 -29.75
CA VAL A 26 9.35 -21.31 -28.70
C VAL A 26 7.89 -21.58 -29.03
N VAL A 27 7.14 -22.15 -28.09
CA VAL A 27 5.71 -22.40 -28.25
C VAL A 27 4.93 -21.09 -28.17
N LEU A 28 4.16 -20.74 -29.19
CA LEU A 28 3.34 -19.53 -29.21
C LEU A 28 1.88 -19.81 -28.86
N TRP A 29 1.32 -20.88 -29.43
CA TRP A 29 -0.09 -21.24 -29.29
C TRP A 29 -0.25 -22.75 -29.04
N PRO A 30 -0.22 -23.18 -27.77
CA PRO A 30 -0.33 -24.60 -27.43
C PRO A 30 -1.66 -25.20 -27.90
N GLU A 31 -1.64 -26.49 -28.24
CA GLU A 31 -2.86 -27.25 -28.49
C GLU A 31 -3.55 -27.55 -27.16
N ALA A 32 -4.89 -27.64 -27.16
CA ALA A 32 -5.69 -27.80 -25.94
C ALA A 32 -5.30 -29.03 -25.12
N ASP A 33 -4.87 -30.11 -25.79
CA ASP A 33 -4.47 -31.38 -25.15
C ASP A 33 -2.93 -31.51 -25.02
N SER A 34 -2.18 -30.46 -25.33
CA SER A 34 -0.72 -30.49 -25.21
C SER A 34 -0.26 -30.25 -23.78
N SER A 35 0.84 -30.91 -23.39
CA SER A 35 1.50 -30.67 -22.10
C SER A 35 2.42 -29.44 -22.11
N PHE A 36 2.37 -28.63 -23.17
CA PHE A 36 3.24 -27.49 -23.37
C PHE A 36 2.50 -26.20 -23.05
N SER A 37 3.22 -25.24 -22.48
CA SER A 37 2.74 -23.89 -22.22
C SER A 37 3.25 -22.92 -23.29
N ALA A 38 2.50 -21.85 -23.53
CA ALA A 38 3.02 -20.74 -24.34
C ALA A 38 4.29 -20.18 -23.67
N GLY A 39 5.34 -19.94 -24.46
CA GLY A 39 6.66 -19.53 -23.97
C GLY A 39 7.65 -20.68 -23.74
N ASP A 40 7.21 -21.95 -23.73
CA ASP A 40 8.10 -23.09 -23.56
C ASP A 40 9.17 -23.14 -24.66
N ILE A 41 10.42 -23.34 -24.25
CA ILE A 41 11.58 -23.47 -25.15
C ILE A 41 11.93 -24.95 -25.30
N LEU A 42 11.82 -25.47 -26.52
CA LEU A 42 11.95 -26.89 -26.83
C LEU A 42 13.13 -27.14 -27.78
N ALA A 43 13.90 -28.20 -27.53
CA ALA A 43 15.00 -28.59 -28.40
C ALA A 43 14.46 -29.34 -29.62
N VAL A 44 14.76 -28.82 -30.82
CA VAL A 44 14.31 -29.36 -32.10
C VAL A 44 15.32 -30.39 -32.60
N THR A 45 14.82 -31.54 -33.05
CA THR A 45 15.64 -32.65 -33.57
C THR A 45 15.38 -32.94 -35.03
N GLU A 46 14.18 -32.60 -35.54
CA GLU A 46 13.81 -32.79 -36.93
C GLU A 46 12.77 -31.74 -37.34
N THR A 47 12.81 -31.30 -38.59
CA THR A 47 11.78 -30.43 -39.19
C THR A 47 11.27 -31.07 -40.48
N SER A 48 9.95 -31.16 -40.64
CA SER A 48 9.29 -31.70 -41.83
C SER A 48 8.47 -30.60 -42.50
N ARG A 49 9.01 -30.05 -43.60
CA ARG A 49 8.29 -29.04 -44.40
C ARG A 49 7.09 -29.61 -45.14
N ILE A 50 7.13 -30.91 -45.48
CA ILE A 50 6.05 -31.58 -46.20
C ILE A 50 4.84 -31.76 -45.27
N GLN A 51 5.08 -32.10 -44.00
CA GLN A 51 4.02 -32.31 -43.01
C GLN A 51 3.71 -31.05 -42.20
N ASN A 52 4.48 -29.96 -42.40
CA ASN A 52 4.43 -28.73 -41.61
C ASN A 52 4.61 -28.94 -40.11
N THR A 53 5.52 -29.86 -39.74
CA THR A 53 5.74 -30.25 -38.35
C THR A 53 7.21 -30.16 -37.93
N VAL A 54 7.42 -30.07 -36.61
CA VAL A 54 8.72 -30.19 -35.97
C VAL A 54 8.69 -31.32 -34.95
N THR A 55 9.80 -32.05 -34.81
CA THR A 55 9.98 -33.05 -33.75
C THR A 55 10.87 -32.46 -32.66
N VAL A 56 10.32 -32.38 -31.44
CA VAL A 56 10.99 -31.87 -30.24
C VAL A 56 11.23 -32.97 -29.22
N GLN A 57 12.27 -32.82 -28.41
CA GLN A 57 12.56 -33.71 -27.29
C GLN A 57 12.15 -33.06 -25.97
N THR A 58 11.29 -33.74 -25.20
CA THR A 58 10.91 -33.32 -23.84
C THR A 58 10.89 -34.51 -22.91
N GLN A 59 11.52 -34.41 -21.75
CA GLN A 59 11.55 -35.47 -20.71
C GLN A 59 11.94 -36.87 -21.22
N GLY A 60 12.73 -36.96 -22.30
CA GLY A 60 13.14 -38.23 -22.91
C GLY A 60 12.16 -38.83 -23.94
N GLU A 61 11.06 -38.13 -24.25
CA GLU A 61 10.12 -38.50 -25.30
C GLU A 61 10.19 -37.54 -26.50
N SER A 62 10.03 -38.10 -27.70
CA SER A 62 9.81 -37.33 -28.92
C SER A 62 8.35 -36.90 -29.03
N ARG A 63 8.11 -35.62 -29.29
CA ARG A 63 6.77 -35.07 -29.59
C ARG A 63 6.81 -34.32 -30.92
N THR A 64 5.72 -34.36 -31.66
CA THR A 64 5.58 -33.63 -32.93
C THR A 64 4.65 -32.44 -32.72
N LEU A 65 5.05 -31.25 -33.20
CA LEU A 65 4.28 -30.00 -33.09
C LEU A 65 4.08 -29.39 -34.48
N ASP A 66 2.97 -28.68 -34.67
CA ASP A 66 2.73 -27.87 -35.88
C ASP A 66 3.67 -26.64 -35.91
N ILE A 67 4.34 -26.43 -37.04
CA ILE A 67 5.22 -25.27 -37.26
C ILE A 67 4.46 -23.95 -37.14
N ASN A 68 3.16 -23.93 -37.46
CA ASN A 68 2.33 -22.71 -37.40
C ASN A 68 2.12 -22.16 -35.99
N ARG A 69 2.41 -22.96 -34.96
CA ARG A 69 2.14 -22.64 -33.55
C ARG A 69 3.41 -22.33 -32.75
N ILE A 70 4.55 -22.23 -33.43
CA ILE A 70 5.87 -22.04 -32.83
C ILE A 70 6.70 -21.02 -33.62
N THR A 71 7.72 -20.48 -32.99
CA THR A 71 8.83 -19.79 -33.67
C THR A 71 10.10 -20.61 -33.55
N LEU A 72 10.83 -20.79 -34.65
CA LEU A 72 12.09 -21.54 -34.71
C LEU A 72 13.30 -20.60 -34.62
N PHE A 73 14.34 -21.08 -33.96
CA PHE A 73 15.64 -20.41 -33.80
C PHE A 73 16.77 -21.43 -34.00
N ASP A 74 17.87 -20.98 -34.61
CA ASP A 74 19.06 -21.83 -34.77
C ASP A 74 19.82 -22.01 -33.44
N GLU A 75 19.80 -20.99 -32.60
CA GLU A 75 20.53 -20.92 -31.32
C GLU A 75 19.58 -20.74 -30.13
N LYS A 76 20.05 -21.15 -28.95
CA LYS A 76 19.25 -21.11 -27.72
C LYS A 76 19.04 -19.69 -27.20
N ASP A 77 20.07 -18.86 -27.25
CA ASP A 77 20.05 -17.52 -26.66
C ASP A 77 19.01 -16.60 -27.34
N PRO A 78 18.89 -16.57 -28.69
CA PRO A 78 17.80 -15.86 -29.36
C PRO A 78 16.40 -16.37 -28.96
N ALA A 79 16.24 -17.69 -28.82
CA ALA A 79 14.97 -18.28 -28.38
C ALA A 79 14.60 -17.82 -26.96
N GLN A 80 15.59 -17.75 -26.06
CA GLN A 80 15.40 -17.23 -24.70
C GLN A 80 15.09 -15.74 -24.67
N SER A 81 15.73 -14.94 -25.53
CA SER A 81 15.41 -13.51 -25.65
C SER A 81 13.97 -13.33 -26.11
N PHE A 82 13.57 -14.01 -27.18
CA PHE A 82 12.22 -13.94 -27.69
C PHE A 82 11.19 -14.42 -26.66
N ALA A 83 11.45 -15.51 -25.94
CA ALA A 83 10.53 -16.03 -24.93
C ALA A 83 10.30 -15.02 -23.78
N ARG A 84 11.32 -14.23 -23.39
CA ARG A 84 11.18 -13.13 -22.42
C ARG A 84 10.36 -11.98 -22.96
N ASP A 85 10.62 -11.55 -24.21
CA ASP A 85 9.86 -10.47 -24.83
C ASP A 85 8.37 -10.85 -25.05
N PHE A 86 8.13 -12.14 -25.28
CA PHE A 86 6.80 -12.73 -25.44
C PHE A 86 6.08 -13.03 -24.11
N GLU A 87 6.79 -13.05 -22.98
CA GLU A 87 6.25 -13.38 -21.65
C GLU A 87 4.94 -12.63 -21.31
N PRO A 88 4.82 -11.30 -21.53
CA PRO A 88 3.58 -10.57 -21.24
C PRO A 88 2.38 -11.00 -22.07
N TRP A 89 2.60 -11.74 -23.16
CA TRP A 89 1.60 -12.13 -24.14
C TRP A 89 1.26 -13.61 -24.11
N GLN A 90 1.91 -14.43 -23.26
CA GLN A 90 1.75 -15.89 -23.22
C GLN A 90 0.30 -16.35 -23.02
N ASP A 91 -0.48 -15.62 -22.23
CA ASP A 91 -1.90 -15.91 -21.96
C ASP A 91 -2.87 -15.02 -22.74
N THR A 92 -2.37 -14.17 -23.63
CA THR A 92 -3.17 -13.18 -24.35
C THR A 92 -3.57 -13.67 -25.73
N TYR A 93 -4.86 -13.58 -26.02
CA TYR A 93 -5.49 -13.89 -27.30
C TYR A 93 -6.40 -12.73 -27.69
N ALA A 94 -6.94 -12.76 -28.89
CA ALA A 94 -7.95 -11.81 -29.31
C ALA A 94 -9.05 -12.49 -30.11
N ARG A 95 -10.28 -12.02 -29.91
CA ARG A 95 -11.46 -12.39 -30.67
C ARG A 95 -11.83 -11.27 -31.62
N SER A 96 -12.01 -11.58 -32.88
CA SER A 96 -12.50 -10.61 -33.87
C SER A 96 -13.94 -10.19 -33.55
N LEU A 97 -14.21 -8.88 -33.54
CA LEU A 97 -15.55 -8.31 -33.29
C LEU A 97 -16.35 -8.06 -34.58
N ARG A 98 -15.80 -8.44 -35.74
CA ARG A 98 -16.50 -8.31 -37.03
C ARG A 98 -16.01 -9.31 -38.06
N THR A 99 -16.87 -9.58 -39.03
CA THR A 99 -16.48 -10.34 -40.22
C THR A 99 -15.56 -9.52 -41.13
N ALA A 100 -14.63 -10.21 -41.78
CA ALA A 100 -13.65 -9.68 -42.73
C ALA A 100 -12.69 -8.63 -42.14
N LEU A 101 -12.39 -8.71 -40.85
CA LEU A 101 -11.38 -7.87 -40.19
C LEU A 101 -9.98 -8.15 -40.80
N PRO A 102 -9.32 -7.15 -41.43
CA PRO A 102 -8.03 -7.37 -42.06
C PRO A 102 -6.90 -7.58 -41.04
N VAL A 103 -6.10 -8.62 -41.26
CA VAL A 103 -4.73 -8.77 -40.72
C VAL A 103 -3.76 -8.19 -41.75
N ARG A 104 -2.88 -7.30 -41.32
CA ARG A 104 -2.03 -6.49 -42.23
C ARG A 104 -0.55 -6.79 -42.07
N ALA A 105 0.22 -6.47 -43.11
CA ALA A 105 1.67 -6.67 -43.10
C ALA A 105 2.38 -5.74 -42.11
N MET A 106 1.85 -4.55 -41.87
CA MET A 106 2.39 -3.55 -40.94
C MET A 106 1.24 -2.90 -40.14
N PRO A 107 1.53 -2.25 -39.00
CA PRO A 107 0.53 -1.57 -38.15
C PRO A 107 0.04 -0.25 -38.78
N ASP A 108 -0.54 -0.35 -39.99
CA ASP A 108 -1.03 0.78 -40.78
C ASP A 108 -2.19 0.29 -41.67
N ARG A 109 -3.32 1.03 -41.67
CA ARG A 109 -4.55 0.66 -42.40
C ARG A 109 -4.41 0.63 -43.93
N THR A 110 -3.34 1.15 -44.51
CA THR A 110 -3.13 1.23 -45.96
C THR A 110 -2.30 0.06 -46.49
N THR A 111 -1.66 -0.70 -45.60
CA THR A 111 -0.72 -1.75 -46.00
C THR A 111 -1.40 -3.04 -46.45
N THR A 112 -0.62 -3.89 -47.11
CA THR A 112 -1.07 -5.17 -47.68
C THR A 112 -1.84 -6.00 -46.65
N ARG A 113 -3.00 -6.51 -47.07
CA ARG A 113 -3.82 -7.41 -46.27
C ARG A 113 -3.35 -8.83 -46.49
N LEU A 114 -2.91 -9.49 -45.42
CA LEU A 114 -2.40 -10.85 -45.43
C LEU A 114 -3.53 -11.87 -45.21
N TYR A 115 -4.50 -11.52 -44.36
CA TYR A 115 -5.63 -12.39 -44.01
C TYR A 115 -6.89 -11.59 -43.67
N ARG A 116 -8.04 -12.27 -43.57
CA ARG A 116 -9.33 -11.70 -43.16
C ARG A 116 -9.98 -12.59 -42.12
N LEU A 117 -10.05 -12.09 -40.88
CA LEU A 117 -10.70 -12.79 -39.78
C LEU A 117 -12.22 -12.78 -39.95
N ARG A 118 -12.85 -13.90 -39.61
CA ARG A 118 -14.30 -14.04 -39.46
C ARG A 118 -14.73 -13.41 -38.14
N ASP A 119 -16.02 -13.15 -38.01
CA ASP A 119 -16.58 -12.74 -36.71
C ASP A 119 -16.36 -13.85 -35.67
N GLY A 120 -15.93 -13.47 -34.47
CA GLY A 120 -15.62 -14.40 -33.38
C GLY A 120 -14.34 -15.24 -33.56
N GLU A 121 -13.61 -15.10 -34.69
CA GLU A 121 -12.38 -15.85 -34.91
C GLU A 121 -11.32 -15.43 -33.88
N VAL A 122 -10.71 -16.43 -33.22
CA VAL A 122 -9.70 -16.23 -32.19
C VAL A 122 -8.31 -16.26 -32.83
N VAL A 123 -7.43 -15.38 -32.38
CA VAL A 123 -6.02 -15.31 -32.77
C VAL A 123 -5.13 -15.23 -31.53
N LYS A 124 -3.89 -15.68 -31.65
CA LYS A 124 -2.88 -15.51 -30.61
C LYS A 124 -2.24 -14.13 -30.72
N ILE A 125 -2.11 -13.40 -29.61
CA ILE A 125 -1.39 -12.13 -29.58
C ILE A 125 0.08 -12.38 -29.26
N LEU A 126 0.96 -11.75 -30.03
CA LEU A 126 2.43 -11.85 -29.90
C LEU A 126 3.07 -10.55 -29.38
N GLY A 127 2.35 -9.43 -29.46
CA GLY A 127 2.86 -8.11 -29.09
C GLY A 127 1.91 -6.99 -29.48
N ARG A 128 2.29 -5.75 -29.16
CA ARG A 128 1.61 -4.53 -29.61
C ARG A 128 2.62 -3.43 -29.99
N THR A 129 2.15 -2.39 -30.67
CA THR A 129 2.91 -1.15 -30.83
C THR A 129 3.06 -0.40 -29.50
N ASP A 130 4.17 0.31 -29.32
CA ASP A 130 4.43 1.09 -28.11
C ASP A 130 3.48 2.29 -27.97
N GLU A 131 3.13 2.90 -29.11
CA GLU A 131 2.25 4.05 -29.20
C GLU A 131 0.91 3.69 -29.89
N MET A 132 -0.12 4.48 -29.57
CA MET A 132 -1.42 4.38 -30.24
C MET A 132 -1.39 5.06 -31.60
N SER A 133 -2.01 4.44 -32.61
CA SER A 133 -2.26 5.05 -33.91
C SER A 133 -3.66 5.64 -33.99
N ASN A 134 -3.80 6.77 -34.68
CA ASN A 134 -5.11 7.30 -35.08
C ASN A 134 -5.50 6.75 -36.46
N GLU A 135 -6.39 5.77 -36.45
CA GLU A 135 -6.94 5.15 -37.66
C GLU A 135 -8.32 5.71 -37.97
N ALA A 136 -8.36 6.70 -38.88
CA ALA A 136 -9.60 7.32 -39.36
C ALA A 136 -10.48 7.90 -38.24
N GLY A 137 -9.86 8.55 -37.25
CA GLY A 137 -10.53 9.16 -36.10
C GLY A 137 -10.66 8.25 -34.89
N LEU A 138 -10.19 7.01 -34.98
CA LEU A 138 -10.18 6.05 -33.86
C LEU A 138 -8.75 5.88 -33.36
N LEU A 139 -8.50 6.22 -32.10
CA LEU A 139 -7.21 6.00 -31.44
C LEU A 139 -7.15 4.57 -30.88
N GLY A 140 -6.03 3.88 -31.07
CA GLY A 140 -5.81 2.57 -30.47
C GLY A 140 -4.46 1.95 -30.85
N TYR A 141 -4.09 0.89 -30.12
CA TYR A 141 -2.89 0.11 -30.43
C TYR A 141 -3.11 -0.81 -31.64
N TRP A 142 -2.01 -1.12 -32.31
CA TRP A 142 -1.96 -2.26 -33.23
C TRP A 142 -1.37 -3.47 -32.51
N TYR A 143 -2.00 -4.62 -32.68
CA TYR A 143 -1.56 -5.88 -32.08
C TYR A 143 -1.01 -6.80 -33.15
N GLN A 144 0.14 -7.41 -32.86
CA GLN A 144 0.69 -8.47 -33.70
C GLN A 144 -0.05 -9.77 -33.35
N ALA A 145 -0.75 -10.33 -34.33
CA ALA A 145 -1.60 -11.49 -34.21
C ALA A 145 -1.12 -12.64 -35.09
N LEU A 146 -1.23 -13.85 -34.56
CA LEU A 146 -0.98 -15.13 -35.23
C LEU A 146 -2.32 -15.86 -35.40
N THR A 147 -2.68 -16.19 -36.64
CA THR A 147 -3.86 -17.01 -36.94
C THR A 147 -3.58 -18.50 -36.72
N GLU A 148 -4.64 -19.30 -36.57
CA GLU A 148 -4.52 -20.75 -36.46
C GLU A 148 -3.84 -21.39 -37.69
N SER A 149 -3.96 -20.76 -38.87
CA SER A 149 -3.31 -21.18 -40.10
C SER A 149 -1.84 -20.75 -40.22
N GLY A 150 -1.23 -20.17 -39.18
CA GLY A 150 0.16 -19.74 -39.17
C GLY A 150 0.44 -18.38 -39.81
N ILE A 151 -0.58 -17.55 -40.08
CA ILE A 151 -0.36 -16.22 -40.66
C ILE A 151 -0.14 -15.22 -39.53
N THR A 152 1.03 -14.57 -39.53
CA THR A 152 1.36 -13.48 -38.60
C THR A 152 1.20 -12.12 -39.28
N GLY A 153 0.54 -11.19 -38.61
CA GLY A 153 0.43 -9.80 -39.05
C GLY A 153 -0.20 -8.89 -38.00
N TRP A 154 -0.67 -7.72 -38.38
CA TRP A 154 -1.14 -6.68 -37.48
C TRP A 154 -2.65 -6.45 -37.59
N VAL A 155 -3.32 -6.36 -36.45
CA VAL A 155 -4.75 -6.05 -36.32
C VAL A 155 -4.96 -4.83 -35.43
N PHE A 156 -5.93 -3.99 -35.80
CA PHE A 156 -6.20 -2.76 -35.05
C PHE A 156 -7.07 -3.05 -33.82
N GLY A 157 -6.63 -2.61 -32.64
CA GLY A 157 -7.20 -2.96 -31.33
C GLY A 157 -8.70 -2.66 -31.19
N ARG A 158 -9.20 -1.59 -31.82
CA ARG A 158 -10.62 -1.21 -31.74
C ARG A 158 -11.57 -2.17 -32.48
N SER A 159 -11.05 -3.20 -33.15
CA SER A 159 -11.85 -4.19 -33.88
C SER A 159 -11.73 -5.61 -33.30
N ILE A 160 -11.10 -5.76 -32.14
CA ILE A 160 -10.91 -7.03 -31.45
C ILE A 160 -11.24 -6.87 -29.96
N GLU A 161 -11.62 -7.97 -29.32
CA GLU A 161 -11.71 -8.12 -27.86
C GLU A 161 -10.52 -8.98 -27.44
N LEU A 162 -9.66 -8.48 -26.56
CA LEU A 162 -8.59 -9.32 -26.01
C LEU A 162 -9.20 -10.33 -25.03
N ILE A 163 -8.70 -11.56 -25.00
CA ILE A 163 -9.21 -12.63 -24.13
C ILE A 163 -8.05 -13.46 -23.57
N SER A 164 -8.23 -14.07 -22.40
CA SER A 164 -7.29 -15.01 -21.81
C SER A 164 -7.32 -16.36 -22.52
N ALA A 165 -6.36 -17.23 -22.23
CA ALA A 165 -6.36 -18.63 -22.70
C ALA A 165 -7.68 -19.36 -22.37
N GLY A 166 -8.34 -19.00 -21.26
CA GLY A 166 -9.65 -19.53 -20.86
C GLY A 166 -10.86 -18.87 -21.53
N GLY A 167 -10.64 -17.95 -22.48
CA GLY A 167 -11.69 -17.27 -23.25
C GLY A 167 -12.41 -16.13 -22.51
N ARG A 168 -11.87 -15.67 -21.38
CA ARG A 168 -12.40 -14.52 -20.63
C ARG A 168 -11.84 -13.21 -21.19
N PRO A 169 -12.64 -12.15 -21.37
CA PRO A 169 -12.15 -10.84 -21.83
C PRO A 169 -10.99 -10.28 -20.98
N LEU A 170 -10.09 -9.54 -21.65
CA LEU A 170 -8.89 -8.86 -21.14
C LEU A 170 -8.91 -7.39 -21.63
N ASP A 171 -9.88 -6.56 -21.25
CA ASP A 171 -10.07 -5.27 -21.93
C ASP A 171 -9.11 -4.15 -21.47
N ALA A 172 -8.83 -3.18 -22.37
CA ALA A 172 -8.14 -1.91 -22.06
C ALA A 172 -9.10 -0.82 -21.54
N SER A 173 -10.42 -1.00 -21.70
CA SER A 173 -11.41 -0.25 -20.92
C SER A 173 -11.40 -0.67 -19.46
N ASP A 174 -10.93 -1.88 -19.14
CA ASP A 174 -10.76 -2.30 -17.77
C ASP A 174 -9.67 -1.48 -17.06
N ASP A 175 -8.64 -0.95 -17.73
CA ASP A 175 -7.61 -0.14 -17.05
C ASP A 175 -8.14 1.25 -16.65
N GLN A 176 -8.81 1.97 -17.57
CA GLN A 176 -9.40 3.27 -17.22
C GLN A 176 -10.61 3.09 -16.30
N ASP A 177 -11.47 2.11 -16.54
CA ASP A 177 -12.60 1.84 -15.64
C ASP A 177 -12.10 1.34 -14.27
N GLN A 178 -11.01 0.57 -14.18
CA GLN A 178 -10.37 0.21 -12.90
C GLN A 178 -9.76 1.42 -12.23
N LEU A 179 -9.11 2.31 -12.98
CA LEU A 179 -8.53 3.53 -12.45
C LEU A 179 -9.62 4.47 -11.92
N ASP A 180 -10.72 4.62 -12.67
CA ASP A 180 -11.89 5.39 -12.26
C ASP A 180 -12.60 4.75 -11.05
N ARG A 181 -12.66 3.42 -11.00
CA ARG A 181 -13.12 2.68 -9.80
C ARG A 181 -12.19 2.95 -8.61
N LEU A 182 -10.88 2.87 -8.78
CA LEU A 182 -9.90 3.13 -7.72
C LEU A 182 -10.02 4.56 -7.18
N VAL A 183 -10.07 5.56 -8.06
CA VAL A 183 -10.26 6.96 -7.66
C VAL A 183 -11.59 7.14 -6.93
N ARG A 184 -12.68 6.54 -7.44
CA ARG A 184 -13.99 6.57 -6.79
C ARG A 184 -13.98 5.90 -5.42
N ASP A 185 -13.36 4.74 -5.29
CA ASP A 185 -13.28 3.97 -4.05
C ASP A 185 -12.49 4.75 -2.99
N ILE A 186 -11.35 5.32 -3.38
CA ILE A 186 -10.55 6.19 -2.52
C ILE A 186 -11.36 7.43 -2.11
N SER A 187 -12.03 8.12 -3.05
CA SER A 187 -12.78 9.34 -2.75
C SER A 187 -14.06 9.09 -1.94
N SER A 188 -14.68 7.91 -2.08
CA SER A 188 -15.91 7.55 -1.37
C SER A 188 -15.69 7.20 0.11
N SER A 189 -14.43 6.99 0.49
CA SER A 189 -14.04 6.60 1.84
C SER A 189 -13.35 7.74 2.57
N VAL A 190 -13.44 7.72 3.90
CA VAL A 190 -12.71 8.68 4.73
C VAL A 190 -11.49 8.00 5.33
N TRP A 191 -10.32 8.39 4.84
CA TRP A 191 -9.04 7.78 5.22
C TRP A 191 -8.44 8.48 6.43
N ARG A 192 -8.22 7.74 7.50
CA ARG A 192 -7.74 8.28 8.78
C ARG A 192 -6.23 8.15 8.93
N PRO A 193 -5.55 9.08 9.60
CA PRO A 193 -4.10 9.03 9.75
C PRO A 193 -3.66 7.77 10.49
N LEU A 194 -2.60 7.11 10.05
CA LEU A 194 -2.12 5.84 10.62
C LEU A 194 -1.94 5.86 12.15
N TYR A 195 -1.59 7.00 12.73
CA TYR A 195 -1.42 7.12 14.18
C TYR A 195 -2.73 6.91 14.99
N PHE A 196 -3.91 6.99 14.36
CA PHE A 196 -5.18 6.62 15.01
C PHE A 196 -5.19 5.12 15.34
N GLU A 197 -4.66 4.26 14.46
CA GLU A 197 -4.57 2.80 14.66
C GLU A 197 -3.83 2.49 15.96
N GLU A 198 -2.72 3.20 16.19
CA GLU A 198 -1.91 3.02 17.39
C GLU A 198 -2.61 3.52 18.66
N MET A 199 -3.33 4.65 18.59
CA MET A 199 -4.10 5.20 19.71
C MET A 199 -5.25 4.27 20.11
N ILE A 200 -6.00 3.76 19.13
CA ILE A 200 -7.10 2.80 19.35
C ILE A 200 -6.56 1.53 20.00
N ARG A 201 -5.50 0.96 19.41
CA ARG A 201 -4.88 -0.28 19.92
C ARG A 201 -4.32 -0.13 21.34
N SER A 202 -3.75 1.02 21.69
CA SER A 202 -3.19 1.26 23.03
C SER A 202 -4.22 1.75 24.06
N GLY A 203 -5.40 2.17 23.61
CA GLY A 203 -6.41 2.87 24.44
C GLY A 203 -5.94 4.25 24.93
N GLN A 204 -4.91 4.83 24.31
CA GLN A 204 -4.36 6.14 24.69
C GLN A 204 -4.82 7.20 23.68
N ILE A 205 -6.07 7.64 23.84
CA ILE A 205 -6.72 8.54 22.88
C ILE A 205 -6.41 10.00 23.24
N ASN A 206 -5.49 10.62 22.49
CA ASN A 206 -5.26 12.06 22.61
C ASN A 206 -6.23 12.84 21.74
N LEU A 207 -7.28 13.41 22.33
CA LEU A 207 -8.34 14.17 21.62
C LEU A 207 -7.86 15.41 20.85
N GLU A 208 -6.64 15.91 21.07
CA GLU A 208 -6.09 17.00 20.25
C GLU A 208 -5.60 16.51 18.88
N LEU A 209 -5.21 15.24 18.82
CA LEU A 209 -4.71 14.55 17.62
C LEU A 209 -5.74 13.58 17.04
N PHE A 210 -6.64 13.05 17.87
CA PHE A 210 -7.69 12.12 17.50
C PHE A 210 -8.99 12.90 17.26
N SER A 211 -9.14 13.41 16.04
CA SER A 211 -10.28 14.25 15.66
C SER A 211 -10.86 13.82 14.30
N PRO A 212 -12.20 13.81 14.12
CA PRO A 212 -12.85 13.43 12.86
C PRO A 212 -12.49 14.35 11.68
N ARG A 213 -11.98 15.56 11.97
CA ARG A 213 -11.51 16.50 10.94
C ARG A 213 -10.21 16.06 10.28
N PHE A 214 -9.44 15.17 10.90
CA PHE A 214 -8.16 14.73 10.36
C PHE A 214 -8.31 13.52 9.46
N GLY A 215 -7.56 13.53 8.36
CA GLY A 215 -7.61 12.47 7.35
C GLY A 215 -7.30 12.98 5.96
N LEU A 216 -7.52 12.09 5.00
CA LEU A 216 -7.57 12.36 3.58
C LEU A 216 -9.03 12.19 3.11
N PHE A 217 -9.51 13.22 2.43
CA PHE A 217 -10.89 13.34 1.95
C PHE A 217 -10.85 13.58 0.44
N GLY A 218 -11.59 12.78 -0.33
CA GLY A 218 -11.80 13.02 -1.76
C GLY A 218 -13.16 13.67 -2.01
N ASP A 219 -13.22 14.54 -3.01
CA ASP A 219 -14.44 15.13 -3.55
C ASP A 219 -14.46 14.91 -5.06
N LEU A 220 -15.34 14.02 -5.52
CA LEU A 220 -15.46 13.69 -6.95
C LEU A 220 -16.16 14.79 -7.75
N ASP A 221 -17.06 15.55 -7.13
CA ASP A 221 -17.82 16.60 -7.80
C ASP A 221 -16.90 17.80 -8.09
N ASP A 222 -16.04 18.14 -7.11
CA ASP A 222 -15.05 19.21 -7.24
C ASP A 222 -13.70 18.72 -7.82
N SER A 223 -13.57 17.43 -8.12
CA SER A 223 -12.33 16.80 -8.61
C SER A 223 -11.12 17.19 -7.76
N SER A 224 -11.22 16.96 -6.45
CA SER A 224 -10.19 17.35 -5.49
C SER A 224 -9.94 16.33 -4.40
N PHE A 225 -8.73 16.38 -3.82
CA PHE A 225 -8.39 15.72 -2.57
C PHE A 225 -7.92 16.75 -1.55
N ARG A 226 -8.22 16.50 -0.28
CA ARG A 226 -7.78 17.33 0.83
C ARG A 226 -7.19 16.48 1.94
N ILE A 227 -5.97 16.80 2.34
CA ILE A 227 -5.29 16.23 3.49
C ILE A 227 -5.34 17.24 4.63
N VAL A 228 -5.94 16.85 5.75
CA VAL A 228 -6.02 17.66 6.96
C VAL A 228 -5.33 16.90 8.09
N LEU A 229 -4.25 17.46 8.60
CA LEU A 229 -3.48 16.92 9.73
C LEU A 229 -3.29 18.00 10.81
N PRO A 230 -2.87 17.64 12.03
CA PRO A 230 -2.69 18.62 13.12
C PRO A 230 -1.74 19.78 12.78
N THR A 231 -0.75 19.54 11.91
CA THR A 231 0.33 20.48 11.62
C THR A 231 0.16 21.23 10.29
N TYR A 232 -0.67 20.74 9.38
CA TYR A 232 -0.91 21.37 8.09
C TYR A 232 -2.21 20.86 7.43
N GLU A 233 -2.68 21.65 6.47
CA GLU A 233 -3.76 21.29 5.55
C GLU A 233 -3.27 21.52 4.12
N ARG A 234 -3.64 20.62 3.21
CA ARG A 234 -3.28 20.71 1.80
C ARG A 234 -4.42 20.23 0.93
N GLU A 235 -4.71 21.00 -0.11
CA GLU A 235 -5.71 20.69 -1.13
C GLU A 235 -5.04 20.43 -2.47
N PHE A 236 -5.62 19.51 -3.23
CA PHE A 236 -5.14 19.00 -4.51
C PHE A 236 -6.30 18.96 -5.49
N SER A 237 -6.43 19.96 -6.36
CA SER A 237 -7.39 19.91 -7.47
C SER A 237 -6.76 19.20 -8.67
N TYR A 238 -7.53 18.41 -9.41
CA TYR A 238 -7.05 17.68 -10.57
C TYR A 238 -8.04 17.75 -11.74
N GLN A 239 -7.51 17.62 -12.97
CA GLN A 239 -8.31 17.48 -14.20
C GLN A 239 -8.10 16.11 -14.85
N GLU A 240 -6.87 15.61 -14.78
CA GLU A 240 -6.48 14.32 -15.33
C GLU A 240 -5.70 13.52 -14.28
N TYR A 241 -5.77 12.20 -14.42
CA TYR A 241 -5.01 11.26 -13.63
C TYR A 241 -4.65 10.04 -14.46
N GLN A 242 -3.53 9.41 -14.11
CA GLN A 242 -2.98 8.26 -14.84
C GLN A 242 -2.59 7.16 -13.87
N ALA A 243 -2.56 5.92 -14.37
CA ALA A 243 -2.05 4.80 -13.61
C ALA A 243 -0.57 5.00 -13.27
N ALA A 244 -0.22 4.80 -12.00
CA ALA A 244 1.15 4.84 -11.49
C ALA A 244 1.65 3.46 -11.00
N GLY A 245 0.83 2.41 -11.21
CA GLY A 245 1.05 1.04 -10.76
C GLY A 245 -0.28 0.30 -10.61
N LEU A 246 -0.23 -0.97 -10.19
CA LEU A 246 -1.41 -1.86 -10.13
C LEU A 246 -2.56 -1.31 -9.25
N ASN A 247 -2.21 -0.60 -8.17
CA ASN A 247 -3.17 0.04 -7.25
C ASN A 247 -2.77 1.51 -6.97
N ALA A 248 -2.20 2.18 -7.96
CA ALA A 248 -1.67 3.52 -7.78
C ALA A 248 -2.16 4.46 -8.88
N VAL A 249 -2.51 5.66 -8.47
CA VAL A 249 -2.96 6.74 -9.35
C VAL A 249 -2.10 7.98 -9.12
N ARG A 250 -1.70 8.64 -10.20
CA ARG A 250 -0.94 9.89 -10.19
C ARG A 250 -1.78 11.01 -10.78
N PHE A 251 -1.80 12.13 -10.07
CA PHE A 251 -2.42 13.39 -10.45
C PHE A 251 -1.29 14.37 -10.79
N GLU A 252 -0.92 14.48 -12.07
CA GLU A 252 0.31 15.16 -12.49
C GLU A 252 0.34 16.64 -12.12
N GLU A 253 -0.75 17.38 -12.38
CA GLU A 253 -0.83 18.81 -12.08
C GLU A 253 -0.86 19.12 -10.59
N ALA A 254 -1.29 18.15 -9.77
CA ALA A 254 -1.43 18.30 -8.33
C ALA A 254 -0.18 17.85 -7.55
N ASP A 255 0.82 17.28 -8.23
CA ASP A 255 1.97 16.61 -7.61
C ASP A 255 1.55 15.61 -6.52
N LEU A 256 0.47 14.86 -6.76
CA LEU A 256 -0.08 13.88 -5.83
C LEU A 256 -0.03 12.48 -6.45
N THR A 257 0.45 11.51 -5.69
CA THR A 257 0.32 10.09 -6.00
C THR A 257 -0.35 9.39 -4.84
N LEU A 258 -1.42 8.67 -5.13
CA LEU A 258 -2.13 7.83 -4.17
C LEU A 258 -1.88 6.37 -4.50
N THR A 259 -1.51 5.57 -3.50
CA THR A 259 -1.26 4.14 -3.66
C THR A 259 -2.04 3.36 -2.62
N LEU A 260 -2.96 2.51 -3.07
CA LEU A 260 -3.73 1.62 -2.22
C LEU A 260 -2.95 0.31 -2.00
N GLY A 261 -2.39 0.17 -0.81
CA GLY A 261 -1.71 -1.02 -0.35
C GLY A 261 -2.66 -2.12 0.13
N SER A 262 -2.09 -3.26 0.48
CA SER A 262 -2.81 -4.32 1.19
C SER A 262 -3.28 -3.87 2.59
N ASN A 263 -4.33 -4.49 3.10
CA ASN A 263 -4.97 -4.19 4.39
C ASN A 263 -5.53 -2.76 4.48
N GLU A 264 -6.13 -2.25 3.41
CA GLU A 264 -6.83 -0.96 3.42
C GLU A 264 -5.93 0.19 3.90
N ARG A 265 -4.68 0.19 3.45
CA ARG A 265 -3.72 1.27 3.69
C ARG A 265 -3.58 2.13 2.46
N LEU A 266 -3.81 3.42 2.60
CA LEU A 266 -3.61 4.40 1.54
C LEU A 266 -2.34 5.20 1.81
N GLU A 267 -1.37 5.12 0.91
CA GLU A 267 -0.20 5.99 0.92
C GLU A 267 -0.45 7.19 0.00
N ALA A 268 -0.26 8.41 0.54
CA ALA A 268 -0.24 9.64 -0.23
C ALA A 268 1.18 10.20 -0.27
N THR A 269 1.71 10.35 -1.48
CA THR A 269 3.01 10.99 -1.73
C THR A 269 2.79 12.30 -2.48
N PHE A 270 3.31 13.40 -1.95
CA PHE A 270 3.12 14.74 -2.53
C PHE A 270 4.22 15.72 -2.16
N LEU A 271 4.22 16.92 -2.75
CA LEU A 271 5.14 18.00 -2.39
C LEU A 271 4.55 18.94 -1.33
N LEU A 272 5.33 19.21 -0.28
CA LEU A 272 5.03 20.20 0.74
C LEU A 272 6.28 21.05 1.00
N ASN A 273 6.20 22.36 0.73
CA ASN A 273 7.34 23.29 0.84
C ASN A 273 8.59 22.79 0.08
N ASP A 274 8.40 22.40 -1.20
CA ASP A 274 9.43 21.86 -2.10
C ASP A 274 10.13 20.58 -1.61
N ARG A 275 9.51 19.87 -0.67
CA ARG A 275 10.00 18.58 -0.17
C ARG A 275 8.96 17.50 -0.38
N GLN A 276 9.41 16.36 -0.87
CA GLN A 276 8.57 15.17 -0.97
C GLN A 276 8.16 14.73 0.43
N ARG A 277 6.85 14.62 0.63
CA ARG A 277 6.18 14.14 1.82
C ARG A 277 5.48 12.83 1.48
N ARG A 278 5.45 11.94 2.46
CA ARG A 278 4.70 10.69 2.41
C ARG A 278 3.87 10.62 3.69
N GLU A 279 2.59 10.40 3.54
CA GLU A 279 1.66 10.14 4.64
C GLU A 279 0.94 8.81 4.40
N THR A 280 0.67 8.09 5.46
CA THR A 280 -0.07 6.82 5.41
C THR A 280 -1.38 6.96 6.18
N PHE A 281 -2.44 6.47 5.55
CA PHE A 281 -3.79 6.47 6.08
C PHE A 281 -4.38 5.06 6.04
N PHE A 282 -5.46 4.85 6.78
CA PHE A 282 -6.19 3.58 6.81
C PHE A 282 -7.69 3.83 7.01
N LEU A 283 -8.52 2.84 6.69
CA LEU A 283 -9.94 2.85 7.02
C LEU A 283 -10.14 2.46 8.47
N ILE A 284 -11.05 3.17 9.15
CA ILE A 284 -11.47 2.83 10.52
C ILE A 284 -12.89 2.29 10.43
N ASP A 285 -13.08 1.05 10.91
CA ASP A 285 -14.40 0.41 11.01
C ASP A 285 -15.17 0.86 12.27
N ASP A 286 -14.45 1.28 13.32
CA ASP A 286 -15.02 1.74 14.58
C ASP A 286 -15.70 3.12 14.47
N ASP A 287 -16.71 3.38 15.31
CA ASP A 287 -17.31 4.70 15.41
C ASP A 287 -16.35 5.65 16.16
N LEU A 288 -15.70 6.56 15.42
CA LEU A 288 -14.82 7.57 16.00
C LEU A 288 -15.51 8.43 17.07
N GLN A 289 -16.81 8.70 16.95
CA GLN A 289 -17.53 9.49 17.95
C GLN A 289 -17.68 8.73 19.25
N GLU A 290 -17.91 7.41 19.18
CA GLU A 290 -17.97 6.54 20.35
C GLU A 290 -16.63 6.54 21.08
N ILE A 291 -15.52 6.30 20.36
CA ILE A 291 -14.16 6.33 20.94
C ILE A 291 -13.84 7.69 21.59
N ILE A 292 -14.21 8.79 20.93
CA ILE A 292 -14.02 10.15 21.46
C ILE A 292 -14.85 10.35 22.73
N GLN A 293 -16.08 9.85 22.75
CA GLN A 293 -16.99 9.99 23.87
C GLN A 293 -16.53 9.14 25.06
N GLU A 294 -16.11 7.90 24.83
CA GLU A 294 -15.50 7.03 25.84
C GLU A 294 -14.27 7.67 26.49
N GLU A 295 -13.38 8.29 25.71
CA GLU A 295 -12.22 8.99 26.28
C GLU A 295 -12.63 10.23 27.10
N ARG A 296 -13.68 10.95 26.68
CA ARG A 296 -14.21 12.07 27.48
C ARG A 296 -14.82 11.61 28.79
N ASP A 297 -15.53 10.49 28.76
CA ASP A 297 -16.14 9.91 29.96
C ASP A 297 -15.06 9.36 30.89
N ARG A 298 -14.03 8.65 30.37
CA ARG A 298 -12.84 8.24 31.14
C ARG A 298 -12.17 9.43 31.83
N ARG A 299 -11.96 10.55 31.13
CA ARG A 299 -11.37 11.76 31.73
C ARG A 299 -12.23 12.32 32.87
N ARG A 300 -13.55 12.28 32.73
CA ARG A 300 -14.50 12.72 33.75
C ARG A 300 -14.45 11.80 34.96
N GLU A 301 -14.50 10.49 34.75
CA GLU A 301 -14.42 9.49 35.83
C GLU A 301 -13.13 9.61 36.64
N VAL A 302 -11.98 9.80 35.98
CA VAL A 302 -10.70 10.00 36.67
C VAL A 302 -10.69 11.30 37.49
N LEU A 303 -11.29 12.38 36.96
CA LEU A 303 -11.43 13.63 37.71
C LEU A 303 -12.36 13.47 38.91
N GLU A 304 -13.50 12.81 38.74
CA GLU A 304 -14.45 12.52 39.83
C GLU A 304 -13.83 11.65 40.91
N GLU A 305 -13.08 10.60 40.54
CA GLU A 305 -12.32 9.77 41.49
C GLU A 305 -11.30 10.62 42.25
N PHE A 306 -10.55 11.47 41.55
CA PHE A 306 -9.57 12.35 42.18
C PHE A 306 -10.24 13.31 43.18
N LEU A 307 -11.32 13.97 42.78
CA LEU A 307 -12.06 14.92 43.62
C LEU A 307 -12.78 14.24 44.80
N SER A 308 -13.18 12.97 44.66
CA SER A 308 -13.80 12.21 45.75
C SER A 308 -12.89 12.05 46.98
N ARG A 309 -11.56 12.12 46.77
CA ARG A 309 -10.55 12.10 47.84
C ARG A 309 -10.38 13.46 48.52
N GLY A 310 -10.65 14.54 47.79
CA GLY A 310 -10.63 15.91 48.28
C GLY A 310 -10.51 16.93 47.16
N SER A 311 -11.32 17.98 47.21
CA SER A 311 -11.26 19.13 46.30
C SER A 311 -10.17 20.13 46.67
N GLY A 312 -9.64 20.04 47.89
CA GLY A 312 -8.54 20.86 48.37
C GLY A 312 -7.23 20.09 48.49
N LEU A 313 -6.11 20.73 48.13
CA LEU A 313 -4.76 20.20 48.22
C LEU A 313 -3.86 21.18 48.99
N VAL A 314 -3.19 20.76 50.06
CA VAL A 314 -2.27 21.62 50.84
C VAL A 314 -0.87 21.03 50.92
N SER A 315 0.12 21.89 50.68
CA SER A 315 1.53 21.61 50.87
C SER A 315 2.22 22.73 51.65
N THR A 316 3.00 22.36 52.66
CA THR A 316 3.82 23.32 53.41
C THR A 316 4.92 23.95 52.55
N ALA A 317 5.34 23.28 51.48
CA ALA A 317 6.42 23.71 50.61
C ALA A 317 5.92 24.37 49.31
N PHE A 318 4.71 24.04 48.86
CA PHE A 318 4.21 24.40 47.53
C PHE A 318 2.86 25.12 47.54
N GLY A 319 2.35 25.47 48.73
CA GLY A 319 1.11 26.23 48.88
C GLY A 319 -0.15 25.36 48.80
N SER A 320 -1.28 25.95 48.42
CA SER A 320 -2.58 25.27 48.39
C SER A 320 -3.25 25.39 47.03
N MET A 321 -3.93 24.31 46.61
CA MET A 321 -4.80 24.30 45.44
C MET A 321 -6.24 23.98 45.84
N GLU A 322 -7.18 24.71 45.27
CA GLU A 322 -8.61 24.40 45.30
C GLU A 322 -9.04 23.99 43.88
N LEU A 323 -9.77 22.88 43.80
CA LEU A 323 -10.28 22.32 42.55
C LEU A 323 -11.81 22.41 42.53
N ASP A 324 -12.35 22.86 41.39
CA ASP A 324 -13.79 22.76 41.10
C ASP A 324 -14.14 21.43 40.41
N GLU A 325 -15.44 21.16 40.28
CA GLU A 325 -15.99 19.95 39.65
C GLU A 325 -15.57 19.75 38.18
N ARG A 326 -15.07 20.79 37.51
CA ARG A 326 -14.58 20.75 36.13
C ARG A 326 -13.06 20.73 36.05
N GLY A 327 -12.38 20.57 37.18
CA GLY A 327 -10.92 20.58 37.28
C GLY A 327 -10.31 21.97 37.21
N GLY A 328 -11.09 23.04 37.31
CA GLY A 328 -10.56 24.40 37.46
C GLY A 328 -9.76 24.51 38.76
N VAL A 329 -8.52 25.00 38.66
CA VAL A 329 -7.56 25.10 39.76
C VAL A 329 -7.33 26.55 40.13
N ARG A 330 -7.50 26.87 41.42
CA ARG A 330 -6.90 28.06 42.05
C ARG A 330 -5.72 27.63 42.90
N TRP A 331 -4.53 28.15 42.60
CA TRP A 331 -3.30 27.84 43.33
C TRP A 331 -2.73 29.09 43.99
N GLU A 332 -2.52 29.03 45.30
CA GLU A 332 -1.85 30.05 46.10
C GLU A 332 -0.53 29.50 46.69
N GLY A 333 0.47 30.34 46.91
CA GLY A 333 1.76 29.92 47.47
C GLY A 333 2.70 29.17 46.50
N TYR A 334 2.43 29.24 45.20
CA TYR A 334 3.17 28.53 44.13
C TYR A 334 4.55 29.12 43.79
N GLN A 335 4.97 30.22 44.40
CA GLN A 335 6.11 31.04 43.94
C GLN A 335 7.44 30.29 43.84
N ARG A 336 7.61 29.21 44.61
CA ARG A 336 8.82 28.36 44.58
C ARG A 336 8.95 27.53 43.30
N LEU A 337 7.89 27.41 42.52
CA LEU A 337 7.84 26.62 41.29
C LEU A 337 8.07 27.47 40.04
N VAL A 338 8.15 28.79 40.20
CA VAL A 338 8.35 29.76 39.13
C VAL A 338 9.85 30.08 39.00
N PRO A 339 10.42 30.14 37.78
CA PRO A 339 9.78 29.95 36.47
C PRO A 339 9.90 28.52 35.90
N ASP A 340 10.50 27.59 36.65
CA ASP A 340 11.01 26.34 36.10
C ASP A 340 9.93 25.28 35.83
N ILE A 341 8.97 25.15 36.76
CA ILE A 341 7.83 24.24 36.63
C ILE A 341 6.60 25.02 36.16
N LEU A 342 6.42 26.23 36.69
CA LEU A 342 5.33 27.12 36.32
C LEU A 342 5.91 28.35 35.62
N PRO A 343 5.28 28.84 34.54
CA PRO A 343 5.78 29.99 33.81
C PRO A 343 5.81 31.25 34.68
N ALA A 344 6.74 32.17 34.39
CA ALA A 344 6.84 33.47 35.06
C ALA A 344 5.52 34.27 35.07
N ALA A 345 4.67 34.08 34.06
CA ALA A 345 3.37 34.74 33.94
C ALA A 345 2.21 34.00 34.65
N PHE A 346 2.48 32.94 35.41
CA PHE A 346 1.43 32.16 36.08
C PHE A 346 0.68 33.01 37.11
N THR A 347 -0.65 33.04 36.99
CA THR A 347 -1.55 33.88 37.78
C THR A 347 -2.22 33.16 38.94
N GLY A 348 -1.82 31.91 39.22
CA GLY A 348 -2.50 31.05 40.19
C GLY A 348 -3.78 30.40 39.65
N ARG A 349 -4.01 30.41 38.34
CA ARG A 349 -5.17 29.75 37.71
C ARG A 349 -4.75 28.77 36.63
N ALA A 350 -5.29 27.56 36.68
CA ALA A 350 -5.08 26.52 35.68
C ALA A 350 -6.34 25.64 35.54
N THR A 351 -6.31 24.70 34.60
CA THR A 351 -7.25 23.58 34.52
C THR A 351 -6.46 22.28 34.63
N MET A 352 -6.88 21.41 35.54
CA MET A 352 -6.37 20.07 35.69
C MET A 352 -7.03 19.13 34.68
N GLU A 353 -6.22 18.59 33.76
CA GLU A 353 -6.69 17.72 32.69
C GLU A 353 -5.99 16.35 32.73
N PHE A 354 -6.76 15.27 32.73
CA PHE A 354 -6.25 13.90 32.59
C PHE A 354 -6.06 13.52 31.12
N SER A 355 -5.42 14.42 30.35
CA SER A 355 -5.30 14.36 28.89
C SER A 355 -4.01 13.73 28.38
N ILE A 356 -3.10 13.35 29.28
CA ILE A 356 -1.80 12.72 28.99
C ILE A 356 -1.74 11.32 29.58
N PHE A 357 -0.94 10.45 28.97
CA PHE A 357 -0.87 9.03 29.31
C PHE A 357 0.51 8.63 29.81
N ILE A 358 0.59 7.46 30.44
CA ILE A 358 1.85 6.87 30.89
C ILE A 358 2.12 5.56 30.15
N ALA A 359 3.37 5.34 29.76
CA ALA A 359 3.81 4.09 29.19
C ALA A 359 3.70 2.93 30.19
N GLY A 360 3.57 1.70 29.69
CA GLY A 360 3.29 0.51 30.51
C GLY A 360 4.32 0.24 31.62
N ASN A 361 5.59 0.57 31.39
CA ASN A 361 6.67 0.48 32.38
C ASN A 361 6.48 1.40 33.60
N LEU A 362 5.71 2.49 33.46
CA LEU A 362 5.46 3.44 34.55
C LEU A 362 4.24 3.08 35.41
N ARG A 363 3.33 2.24 34.89
CA ARG A 363 2.08 1.85 35.58
C ARG A 363 2.27 1.08 36.88
N SER A 364 3.45 0.52 37.12
CA SER A 364 3.78 -0.15 38.39
C SER A 364 4.13 0.82 39.53
N ARG A 365 4.38 2.10 39.21
CA ARG A 365 4.86 3.12 40.17
C ARG A 365 3.95 4.33 40.28
N TYR A 366 3.14 4.60 39.26
CA TYR A 366 2.26 5.76 39.18
C TYR A 366 0.86 5.32 38.79
N ASP A 367 -0.13 5.98 39.38
CA ASP A 367 -1.54 5.74 39.10
C ASP A 367 -1.96 6.39 37.78
N GLY A 368 -1.32 7.51 37.42
CA GLY A 368 -1.58 8.17 36.16
C GLY A 368 -0.72 9.40 35.91
N ALA A 369 -1.18 10.23 34.98
CA ALA A 369 -0.58 11.51 34.67
C ALA A 369 -1.65 12.58 34.50
N VAL A 370 -1.24 13.83 34.70
CA VAL A 370 -2.11 15.00 34.65
C VAL A 370 -1.38 16.19 34.05
N ARG A 371 -2.09 16.98 33.24
CA ARG A 371 -1.61 18.23 32.66
C ARG A 371 -2.33 19.38 33.33
N LEU A 372 -1.57 20.34 33.87
CA LEU A 372 -2.11 21.63 34.30
C LEU A 372 -2.03 22.59 33.12
N ARG A 373 -3.18 22.86 32.49
CA ARG A 373 -3.29 23.83 31.40
C ARG A 373 -3.46 25.23 31.97
N MET A 374 -2.59 26.13 31.55
CA MET A 374 -2.56 27.52 31.99
C MET A 374 -2.98 28.45 30.85
N GLN A 375 -3.03 29.75 31.13
CA GLN A 375 -3.29 30.75 30.09
C GLN A 375 -2.20 30.74 29.01
N GLU A 376 -2.54 31.27 27.82
CA GLU A 376 -1.64 31.39 26.67
C GLU A 376 -1.09 30.06 26.13
N GLY A 377 -1.80 28.95 26.35
CA GLY A 377 -1.41 27.64 25.83
C GLY A 377 -0.22 26.99 26.53
N ARG A 378 0.23 27.55 27.67
CA ARG A 378 1.28 26.94 28.48
C ARG A 378 0.72 25.81 29.32
N SER A 379 1.53 24.79 29.58
CA SER A 379 1.12 23.69 30.45
C SER A 379 2.30 23.07 31.17
N SER A 380 2.02 22.40 32.27
CA SER A 380 2.99 21.55 32.98
C SER A 380 2.39 20.17 33.17
N ALA A 381 3.19 19.14 32.93
CA ALA A 381 2.80 17.76 33.06
C ALA A 381 3.36 17.15 34.34
N PHE A 382 2.59 16.25 34.94
CA PHE A 382 2.99 15.53 36.14
C PHE A 382 2.58 14.06 36.03
N LEU A 383 3.45 13.16 36.46
CA LEU A 383 3.02 11.84 36.94
C LEU A 383 2.41 12.01 38.33
N TYR A 384 1.42 11.21 38.69
CA TYR A 384 0.86 11.23 40.03
C TYR A 384 0.73 9.83 40.65
N THR A 385 0.86 9.80 41.97
CA THR A 385 0.53 8.65 42.83
C THR A 385 -0.34 9.15 43.97
N LEU A 386 -1.49 8.52 44.16
CA LEU A 386 -2.40 8.78 45.26
C LEU A 386 -1.91 8.02 46.50
N THR A 387 -1.91 8.70 47.64
CA THR A 387 -1.68 8.10 48.96
C THR A 387 -2.98 8.12 49.76
N ASP A 388 -2.96 7.53 50.96
CA ASP A 388 -4.14 7.53 51.84
C ASP A 388 -4.55 8.95 52.27
N ASP A 389 -3.59 9.89 52.35
CA ASP A 389 -3.79 11.25 52.87
C ASP A 389 -3.55 12.36 51.82
N GLY A 390 -3.19 12.02 50.58
CA GLY A 390 -2.70 13.02 49.63
C GLY A 390 -2.36 12.50 48.24
N VAL A 391 -1.64 13.34 47.51
CA VAL A 391 -1.15 13.06 46.17
C VAL A 391 0.31 13.51 46.06
N ARG A 392 1.12 12.61 45.48
CA ARG A 392 2.49 12.89 45.08
C ARG A 392 2.52 13.15 43.58
N PHE A 393 2.90 14.36 43.18
CA PHE A 393 3.20 14.71 41.79
C PHE A 393 4.70 14.63 41.52
N VAL A 394 5.07 14.18 40.33
CA VAL A 394 6.44 14.26 39.80
C VAL A 394 6.39 15.05 38.51
N TYR A 395 7.08 16.19 38.48
CA TYR A 395 7.13 17.05 37.30
C TYR A 395 7.78 16.35 36.11
N ILE A 396 7.17 16.51 34.95
CA ILE A 396 7.65 15.96 33.68
C ILE A 396 7.90 17.11 32.70
N PRO A 397 9.15 17.29 32.23
CA PRO A 397 9.44 18.26 31.18
C PRO A 397 8.82 17.80 29.85
N GLU A 398 8.41 18.76 29.01
CA GLU A 398 7.73 18.45 27.74
C GLU A 398 8.57 17.53 26.83
N SER A 399 9.90 17.61 26.90
CA SER A 399 10.81 16.74 26.13
C SER A 399 10.75 15.26 26.50
N ALA A 400 10.14 14.90 27.63
CA ALA A 400 9.93 13.51 28.06
C ALA A 400 8.54 12.96 27.66
N ILE A 401 7.72 13.79 27.00
CA ILE A 401 6.40 13.44 26.48
C ILE A 401 6.56 13.26 24.97
N ASP A 402 6.12 12.13 24.44
CA ASP A 402 6.13 11.93 22.99
C ASP A 402 5.07 12.80 22.29
N ASP A 403 5.14 12.84 20.97
CA ASP A 403 4.23 13.65 20.15
C ASP A 403 2.75 13.27 20.34
N ARG A 404 2.44 12.09 20.91
CA ARG A 404 1.06 11.65 21.18
C ARG A 404 0.58 12.01 22.58
N GLY A 405 1.43 12.57 23.43
CA GLY A 405 1.07 12.89 24.81
C GLY A 405 1.32 11.74 25.79
N VAL A 406 2.22 10.80 25.48
CA VAL A 406 2.59 9.67 26.35
C VAL A 406 3.94 9.94 27.01
N ILE A 407 3.98 9.84 28.34
CA ILE A 407 5.22 9.92 29.13
C ILE A 407 5.93 8.57 29.05
N GLN A 408 7.13 8.57 28.47
CA GLN A 408 7.90 7.35 28.21
C GLN A 408 8.81 6.95 29.38
N SER A 409 9.31 7.94 30.12
CA SER A 409 10.24 7.73 31.24
C SER A 409 10.15 8.82 32.30
N GLU A 410 10.52 8.47 33.53
CA GLU A 410 10.74 9.45 34.60
C GLU A 410 12.05 10.24 34.36
N PRO A 411 12.11 11.54 34.71
CA PRO A 411 13.35 12.30 34.67
C PRO A 411 14.43 11.72 35.59
N ALA A 412 15.70 11.84 35.21
CA ALA A 412 16.83 11.35 36.00
C ALA A 412 16.90 12.00 37.41
N THR A 413 16.46 13.25 37.53
CA THR A 413 16.35 13.99 38.79
C THR A 413 14.90 14.47 38.96
N PRO A 414 14.02 13.66 39.57
CA PRO A 414 12.61 13.99 39.67
C PRO A 414 12.38 15.13 40.67
N ILE A 415 11.64 16.16 40.25
CA ILE A 415 11.11 17.17 41.16
C ILE A 415 9.77 16.67 41.68
N VAL A 416 9.70 16.44 42.98
CA VAL A 416 8.55 15.84 43.65
C VAL A 416 7.78 16.90 44.43
N LEU A 417 6.47 16.97 44.19
CA LEU A 417 5.54 17.81 44.93
C LEU A 417 4.60 16.90 45.72
N PHE A 418 4.40 17.15 46.99
CA PHE A 418 3.44 16.41 47.80
C PHE A 418 2.41 17.36 48.39
N PHE A 419 1.14 16.99 48.25
CA PHE A 419 -0.02 17.69 48.77
C PHE A 419 -0.89 16.72 49.56
N ARG A 420 -1.45 17.18 50.68
CA ARG A 420 -2.50 16.45 51.40
C ARG A 420 -3.87 16.86 50.91
N PHE A 421 -4.78 15.91 50.82
CA PHE A 421 -6.18 16.19 50.54
C PHE A 421 -6.87 16.83 51.73
N TYR A 422 -7.79 17.74 51.47
CA TYR A 422 -8.82 18.18 52.41
C TYR A 422 -10.14 18.40 51.68
N GLN A 423 -11.25 18.25 52.40
CA GLN A 423 -12.59 18.64 51.97
C GLN A 423 -13.02 19.82 52.85
N GLU A 424 -13.63 20.84 52.25
CA GLU A 424 -14.31 21.88 53.03
C GLU A 424 -15.58 21.36 53.70
#